data_AF-A0AAE8NCR2-F1
#
_entry.id   AF-A0AAE8NCR2-F1
#
_cell.length_a   1.000
_cell.length_b   1.000
_cell.length_c   1.000
_cell.angle_alpha   90.00
_cell.angle_beta   90.00
_cell.angle_gamma   90.00
#
_symmetry.space_group_name_H-M   'P 1'
#
loop_
_entity.id
_entity.type
_entity.pdbx_description
1 polymer ?
#
loop_
_entity_poly.entity_id
_entity_poly.type
_entity_poly.pdbx_seq_one_letter_code
_entity_poly.pdbx_strand_id
1 'polypeptide(L)'
;MCPKLACTCCDHITQAAAPSRPIERGLAGPGLLAHVLVSKFADHLPLYRQSAIYAREGVDLDRSLLAKWVGHGASLMQPLVDTLRRHVMAATKLHADDTPVPVLAPGNGKTKTGRLWVYVRDDRNSGDMTPPAVWFAYTADRKDVHPQQHLESFNGTLQADAYGGYQAIYETGRVAEAARWAHARRQFYELHAARPNALNTEALERIGALYKIEEAIRGKPPDERQAYRQTHSRPLLDQLHA
;
A
#
# COMPACT_ATOMS: atom_id res chain seq x y z
N MET A 1 -17.53 33.04 -14.18
CA MET A 1 -17.17 33.52 -15.53
C MET A 1 -16.27 34.73 -15.31
N CYS A 2 -15.03 34.72 -15.82
CA CYS A 2 -14.14 35.88 -15.66
C CYS A 2 -14.70 37.04 -16.49
N PRO A 3 -14.80 38.27 -15.95
CA PRO A 3 -15.31 39.41 -16.69
C PRO A 3 -14.42 39.69 -17.91
N LYS A 4 -15.05 40.02 -19.04
CA LYS A 4 -14.35 40.58 -20.20
C LYS A 4 -14.20 42.07 -19.98
N LEU A 5 -12.99 42.59 -20.13
CA LEU A 5 -12.68 44.00 -20.02
C LEU A 5 -12.32 44.52 -21.41
N ALA A 6 -12.90 45.65 -21.81
CA ALA A 6 -12.57 46.33 -23.07
C ALA A 6 -11.79 47.62 -22.77
N CYS A 7 -10.66 47.86 -23.43
CA CYS A 7 -10.03 49.18 -23.40
C CYS A 7 -10.81 50.12 -24.30
N THR A 8 -11.29 51.23 -23.76
CA THR A 8 -11.89 52.33 -24.52
C THR A 8 -10.88 53.12 -25.37
N CYS A 9 -9.58 52.84 -25.18
CA CYS A 9 -8.48 53.50 -25.85
C CYS A 9 -8.09 52.87 -27.21
N CYS A 10 -8.28 51.57 -27.35
CA CYS A 10 -7.75 50.78 -28.48
C CYS A 10 -8.65 49.60 -28.88
N ASP A 11 -9.88 49.54 -28.35
CA ASP A 11 -10.87 48.48 -28.57
C ASP A 11 -10.38 47.05 -28.25
N HIS A 12 -9.27 46.93 -27.52
CA HIS A 12 -8.72 45.64 -27.12
C HIS A 12 -9.57 45.01 -26.00
N ILE A 13 -10.03 43.78 -26.23
CA ILE A 13 -10.77 42.99 -25.24
C ILE A 13 -9.82 42.01 -24.59
N THR A 14 -9.65 42.12 -23.28
CA THR A 14 -8.93 41.15 -22.45
C THR A 14 -9.89 40.41 -21.53
N GLN A 15 -9.62 39.14 -21.28
CA GLN A 15 -10.36 38.33 -20.32
C GLN A 15 -9.36 37.54 -19.50
N ALA A 16 -9.46 37.63 -18.17
CA ALA A 16 -8.66 36.78 -17.31
C ALA A 16 -8.97 35.31 -17.61
N ALA A 17 -7.93 34.48 -17.73
CA ALA A 17 -8.11 33.04 -17.90
C ALA A 17 -8.98 32.49 -16.77
N ALA A 18 -9.90 31.58 -17.11
CA ALA A 18 -10.64 30.88 -16.07
C ALA A 18 -9.66 30.11 -15.17
N PRO A 19 -9.90 30.02 -13.85
CA PRO A 19 -9.09 29.17 -12.99
C PRO A 19 -9.01 27.77 -13.57
N SER A 20 -7.80 27.22 -13.64
CA SER A 20 -7.59 25.86 -14.13
C SER A 20 -8.41 24.88 -13.29
N ARG A 21 -9.15 24.00 -13.95
CA ARG A 21 -9.86 22.91 -13.30
C ARG A 21 -9.02 21.63 -13.40
N PRO A 22 -9.09 20.73 -12.40
CA PRO A 22 -8.36 19.46 -12.46
C PRO A 22 -8.78 18.60 -13.65
N ILE A 23 -10.07 18.65 -14.02
CA ILE A 23 -10.60 17.98 -15.21
C ILE A 23 -10.89 19.06 -16.25
N GLU A 24 -10.24 18.97 -17.41
CA GLU A 24 -10.45 19.93 -18.50
C GLU A 24 -11.92 19.94 -18.92
N ARG A 25 -12.53 21.13 -18.99
CA ARG A 25 -13.96 21.33 -19.28
C ARG A 25 -14.91 20.59 -18.32
N GLY A 26 -14.39 20.04 -17.22
CA GLY A 26 -15.17 19.35 -16.20
C GLY A 26 -15.96 20.32 -15.33
N LEU A 27 -17.09 19.86 -14.78
CA LEU A 27 -17.95 20.66 -13.91
C LEU A 27 -17.36 20.86 -12.51
N ALA A 28 -16.70 19.84 -11.96
CA ALA A 28 -16.19 19.84 -10.60
C ALA A 28 -14.89 20.64 -10.47
N GLY A 29 -14.85 21.53 -9.47
CA GLY A 29 -13.62 22.11 -8.96
C GLY A 29 -12.84 21.12 -8.06
N PRO A 30 -11.60 21.47 -7.67
CA PRO A 30 -10.75 20.59 -6.87
C PRO A 30 -11.35 20.22 -5.50
N GLY A 31 -12.05 21.16 -4.85
CA GLY A 31 -12.69 20.90 -3.55
C GLY A 31 -13.78 19.82 -3.62
N LEU A 32 -14.62 19.84 -4.66
CA LEU A 32 -15.66 18.81 -4.85
C LEU A 32 -15.04 17.44 -5.17
N LEU A 33 -14.02 17.40 -6.03
CA LEU A 33 -13.30 16.16 -6.33
C LEU A 33 -12.65 15.57 -5.09
N ALA A 34 -11.97 16.39 -4.29
CA ALA A 34 -11.36 15.97 -3.03
C ALA A 34 -12.41 15.42 -2.06
N HIS A 35 -13.54 16.12 -1.89
CA HIS A 35 -14.62 15.68 -1.02
C HIS A 35 -15.19 14.32 -1.48
N VAL A 36 -15.52 14.16 -2.76
CA VAL A 36 -16.04 12.89 -3.32
C VAL A 36 -15.07 11.72 -3.07
N LEU A 37 -13.77 11.94 -3.29
CA LEU A 37 -12.72 10.93 -3.10
C LEU A 37 -12.53 10.58 -1.62
N VAL A 38 -12.40 11.58 -0.74
CA VAL A 38 -12.23 11.38 0.71
C VAL A 38 -13.44 10.67 1.28
N SER A 39 -14.65 11.16 0.99
CA SER A 39 -15.87 10.51 1.46
C SER A 39 -15.98 9.07 0.96
N LYS A 40 -15.57 8.78 -0.27
CA LYS A 40 -15.62 7.41 -0.81
C LYS A 40 -14.63 6.48 -0.11
N PHE A 41 -13.37 6.90 0.01
CA PHE A 41 -12.28 6.00 0.35
C PHE A 41 -11.84 6.07 1.81
N ALA A 42 -11.85 7.27 2.42
CA ALA A 42 -11.52 7.45 3.84
C ALA A 42 -12.77 7.23 4.72
N ASP A 43 -13.92 7.77 4.31
CA ASP A 43 -15.14 7.72 5.13
C ASP A 43 -16.08 6.56 4.76
N HIS A 44 -15.66 5.70 3.80
CA HIS A 44 -16.43 4.55 3.34
C HIS A 44 -17.86 4.87 2.85
N LEU A 45 -18.09 6.08 2.32
CA LEU A 45 -19.39 6.51 1.80
C LEU A 45 -19.52 6.18 0.30
N PRO A 46 -20.28 5.14 -0.10
CA PRO A 46 -20.35 4.72 -1.49
C PRO A 46 -21.04 5.78 -2.37
N LEU A 47 -20.66 5.83 -3.66
CA LEU A 47 -21.07 6.89 -4.59
C LEU A 47 -22.59 7.04 -4.75
N TYR A 48 -23.35 5.94 -4.64
CA TYR A 48 -24.82 6.03 -4.70
C TYR A 48 -25.41 6.77 -3.49
N ARG A 49 -24.77 6.65 -2.31
CA ARG A 49 -25.18 7.40 -1.12
C ARG A 49 -24.77 8.86 -1.22
N GLN A 50 -23.58 9.15 -1.77
CA GLN A 50 -23.16 10.52 -2.04
C GLN A 50 -24.13 11.21 -3.00
N SER A 51 -24.49 10.57 -4.11
CA SER A 51 -25.51 11.04 -5.06
C SER A 51 -26.83 11.39 -4.37
N ALA A 52 -27.35 10.50 -3.51
CA ALA A 52 -28.57 10.75 -2.74
C ALA A 52 -28.43 11.82 -1.65
N ILE A 53 -27.22 12.12 -1.18
CA ILE A 53 -26.97 13.23 -0.24
C ILE A 53 -27.03 14.56 -1.01
N TYR A 54 -26.33 14.67 -2.13
CA TYR A 54 -26.37 15.87 -2.97
C TYR A 54 -27.78 16.20 -3.48
N ALA A 55 -28.55 15.18 -3.85
CA ALA A 55 -29.94 15.37 -4.29
C ALA A 55 -30.83 16.03 -3.21
N ARG A 56 -30.56 15.83 -1.92
CA ARG A 56 -31.31 16.50 -0.83
C ARG A 56 -31.02 17.99 -0.75
N GLU A 57 -29.86 18.41 -1.24
CA GLU A 57 -29.46 19.81 -1.34
C GLU A 57 -29.82 20.42 -2.72
N GLY A 58 -30.60 19.70 -3.54
CA GLY A 58 -31.00 20.13 -4.88
C GLY A 58 -29.91 20.00 -5.94
N VAL A 59 -28.81 19.29 -5.63
CA VAL A 59 -27.70 19.07 -6.57
C VAL A 59 -27.80 17.66 -7.15
N ASP A 60 -28.25 17.54 -8.39
CA ASP A 60 -28.35 16.26 -9.08
C ASP A 60 -27.00 15.83 -9.66
N LEU A 61 -26.37 14.83 -9.02
CA LEU A 61 -25.13 14.22 -9.48
C LEU A 61 -25.33 12.72 -9.63
N ASP A 62 -25.35 12.26 -10.87
CA ASP A 62 -25.53 10.85 -11.16
C ASP A 62 -24.30 10.01 -10.74
N ARG A 63 -24.54 8.73 -10.38
CA ARG A 63 -23.49 7.82 -9.92
C ARG A 63 -22.38 7.60 -10.95
N SER A 64 -22.71 7.60 -12.25
CA SER A 64 -21.73 7.41 -13.32
C SER A 64 -20.82 8.63 -13.47
N LEU A 65 -21.34 9.85 -13.29
CA LEU A 65 -20.52 11.07 -13.24
C LEU A 65 -19.54 11.03 -12.07
N LEU A 66 -20.02 10.70 -10.87
CA LEU A 66 -19.15 10.53 -9.70
C LEU A 66 -18.08 9.46 -9.93
N ALA A 67 -18.43 8.34 -10.57
CA ALA A 67 -17.48 7.28 -10.91
C ALA A 67 -16.41 7.74 -11.92
N LYS A 68 -16.81 8.52 -12.94
CA LYS A 68 -15.87 9.16 -13.88
C LYS A 68 -14.91 10.09 -13.14
N TRP A 69 -15.41 10.91 -12.22
CA TRP A 69 -14.57 11.79 -11.41
C TRP A 69 -13.58 11.02 -10.54
N VAL A 70 -13.98 9.89 -9.96
CA VAL A 70 -13.05 8.99 -9.25
C VAL A 70 -11.93 8.53 -10.17
N GLY A 71 -12.25 8.09 -11.40
CA GLY A 71 -11.26 7.67 -12.39
C GLY A 71 -10.30 8.79 -12.83
N HIS A 72 -10.83 9.98 -13.08
CA HIS A 72 -10.00 11.15 -13.39
C HIS A 72 -9.12 11.54 -12.20
N GLY A 73 -9.66 11.53 -10.98
CA GLY A 73 -8.90 11.77 -9.76
C GLY A 73 -7.74 10.80 -9.60
N ALA A 74 -7.98 9.50 -9.83
CA ALA A 74 -6.92 8.49 -9.83
C ALA A 74 -5.83 8.79 -10.87
N SER A 75 -6.23 9.17 -12.08
CA SER A 75 -5.29 9.52 -13.16
C SER A 75 -4.45 10.75 -12.82
N LEU A 76 -5.06 11.78 -12.23
CA LEU A 76 -4.37 13.00 -11.77
C LEU A 76 -3.35 12.72 -10.66
N MET A 77 -3.60 11.71 -9.82
CA MET A 77 -2.70 11.31 -8.74
C MET A 77 -1.56 10.37 -9.20
N GLN A 78 -1.58 9.89 -10.45
CA GLN A 78 -0.57 8.95 -10.95
C GLN A 78 0.89 9.42 -10.74
N PRO A 79 1.25 10.70 -10.99
CA PRO A 79 2.62 11.17 -10.74
C PRO A 79 3.05 11.06 -9.27
N LEU A 80 2.10 11.20 -8.33
CA LEU A 80 2.36 10.99 -6.91
C LEU A 80 2.58 9.50 -6.60
N VAL A 81 1.76 8.63 -7.19
CA VAL A 81 1.93 7.16 -7.07
C VAL A 81 3.28 6.72 -7.61
N ASP A 82 3.71 7.24 -8.77
CA ASP A 82 5.00 6.92 -9.37
C ASP A 82 6.18 7.43 -8.52
N THR A 83 6.01 8.60 -7.91
CA THR A 83 7.00 9.15 -6.97
C THR A 83 7.08 8.32 -5.68
N LEU A 84 5.94 7.91 -5.13
CA LEU A 84 5.87 7.00 -3.99
C LEU A 84 6.52 5.65 -4.31
N ARG A 85 6.24 5.08 -5.49
CA ARG A 85 6.89 3.84 -5.95
C ARG A 85 8.40 3.98 -5.96
N ARG A 86 8.94 5.05 -6.57
CA ARG A 86 10.40 5.29 -6.61
C ARG A 86 10.99 5.44 -5.20
N HIS A 87 10.31 6.18 -4.33
CA HIS A 87 10.74 6.36 -2.93
C HIS A 87 10.78 5.04 -2.16
N VAL A 88 9.74 4.20 -2.31
CA VAL A 88 9.68 2.87 -1.69
C VAL A 88 10.79 1.98 -2.24
N MET A 89 10.92 1.88 -3.56
CA MET A 89 11.90 1.01 -4.22
C MET A 89 13.36 1.40 -4.00
N ALA A 90 13.63 2.63 -3.56
CA ALA A 90 14.97 3.09 -3.18
C ALA A 90 15.41 2.62 -1.77
N ALA A 91 14.58 1.83 -1.07
CA ALA A 91 14.97 1.26 0.22
C ALA A 91 16.03 0.16 0.05
N THR A 92 16.85 -0.08 1.07
CA THR A 92 17.75 -1.25 1.13
C THR A 92 17.04 -2.50 1.67
N LYS A 93 15.87 -2.32 2.30
CA LYS A 93 14.98 -3.39 2.72
C LYS A 93 13.53 -3.02 2.41
N LEU A 94 12.77 -3.98 1.89
CA LEU A 94 11.33 -3.87 1.70
C LEU A 94 10.60 -4.95 2.47
N HIS A 95 9.44 -4.61 3.04
CA HIS A 95 8.46 -5.64 3.42
C HIS A 95 7.50 -5.82 2.26
N ALA A 96 7.20 -7.06 1.87
CA ALA A 96 6.28 -7.36 0.78
C ALA A 96 5.19 -8.35 1.23
N ASP A 97 3.93 -8.05 0.91
CA ASP A 97 2.76 -8.90 1.18
C ASP A 97 1.74 -8.82 0.05
N ASP A 98 0.72 -9.67 0.07
CA ASP A 98 -0.46 -9.52 -0.77
C ASP A 98 -1.76 -9.69 0.02
N THR A 99 -2.79 -8.93 -0.36
CA THR A 99 -4.15 -9.09 0.19
C THR A 99 -5.12 -9.43 -0.95
N PRO A 100 -5.92 -10.50 -0.81
CA PRO A 100 -6.96 -10.82 -1.78
C PRO A 100 -8.07 -9.77 -1.73
N VAL A 101 -8.53 -9.34 -2.91
CA VAL A 101 -9.67 -8.41 -3.03
C VAL A 101 -10.74 -8.98 -3.97
N PRO A 102 -12.03 -8.96 -3.59
CA PRO A 102 -13.10 -9.36 -4.48
C PRO A 102 -13.34 -8.26 -5.54
N VAL A 103 -13.19 -8.61 -6.81
CA VAL A 103 -13.37 -7.70 -7.94
C VAL A 103 -14.55 -8.16 -8.78
N LEU A 104 -15.43 -7.24 -9.14
CA LEU A 104 -16.56 -7.55 -10.02
C LEU A 104 -16.05 -8.11 -11.36
N ALA A 105 -16.66 -9.21 -11.79
CA ALA A 105 -16.46 -9.79 -13.12
C ALA A 105 -17.81 -9.77 -13.85
N PRO A 106 -18.16 -8.64 -14.52
CA PRO A 106 -19.44 -8.51 -15.22
C PRO A 106 -19.68 -9.67 -16.20
N GLY A 107 -20.91 -10.16 -16.24
CA GLY A 107 -21.32 -11.32 -17.05
C GLY A 107 -21.32 -12.66 -16.31
N ASN A 108 -20.59 -12.78 -15.20
CA ASN A 108 -20.45 -14.07 -14.49
C ASN A 108 -21.30 -14.21 -13.22
N GLY A 109 -22.01 -13.15 -12.81
CA GLY A 109 -22.80 -13.11 -11.57
C GLY A 109 -21.98 -13.28 -10.27
N LYS A 110 -20.65 -13.32 -10.37
CA LYS A 110 -19.70 -13.58 -9.28
C LYS A 110 -18.54 -12.58 -9.33
N THR A 111 -17.81 -12.49 -8.23
CA THR A 111 -16.54 -11.78 -8.18
C THR A 111 -15.38 -12.71 -8.55
N LYS A 112 -14.29 -12.13 -9.04
CA LYS A 112 -12.98 -12.78 -9.15
C LYS A 112 -12.06 -12.27 -8.04
N THR A 113 -11.11 -13.09 -7.61
CA THR A 113 -10.12 -12.70 -6.61
C THR A 113 -8.96 -11.99 -7.29
N GLY A 114 -8.89 -10.66 -7.15
CA GLY A 114 -7.69 -9.88 -7.46
C GLY A 114 -6.73 -9.82 -6.28
N ARG A 115 -5.60 -9.15 -6.47
CA ARG A 115 -4.56 -8.96 -5.46
C ARG A 115 -4.15 -7.51 -5.34
N LEU A 116 -4.05 -7.04 -4.10
CA LEU A 116 -3.31 -5.83 -3.76
C LEU A 116 -1.98 -6.26 -3.17
N TRP A 117 -0.91 -6.11 -3.94
CA TRP A 117 0.47 -6.26 -3.47
C TRP A 117 0.85 -5.02 -2.68
N VAL A 118 1.52 -5.22 -1.56
CA VAL A 118 1.91 -4.16 -0.63
C VAL A 118 3.42 -4.20 -0.47
N TYR A 119 4.08 -3.09 -0.79
CA TYR A 119 5.51 -2.90 -0.57
C TYR A 119 5.72 -1.77 0.42
N VAL A 120 6.38 -2.05 1.54
CA VAL A 120 6.57 -1.10 2.63
C VAL A 120 8.05 -0.79 2.80
N ARG A 121 8.37 0.50 2.73
CA ARG A 121 9.61 1.08 3.23
C ARG A 121 9.34 1.59 4.64
N ASP A 122 9.72 0.83 5.65
CA ASP A 122 9.69 1.28 7.04
C ASP A 122 10.73 0.53 7.85
N ASP A 123 11.79 1.23 8.23
CA ASP A 123 12.86 0.75 9.11
C ASP A 123 13.07 1.63 10.33
N ARG A 124 12.06 2.41 10.72
CA ARG A 124 12.12 3.24 11.94
C ARG A 124 12.38 2.40 13.19
N ASN A 125 11.85 1.18 13.23
CA ASN A 125 12.13 0.22 14.30
C ASN A 125 13.61 -0.22 14.36
N SER A 126 14.40 0.05 13.32
CA SER A 126 15.84 -0.20 13.22
C SER A 126 16.65 1.11 13.18
N GLY A 127 16.08 2.22 13.65
CA GLY A 127 16.75 3.52 13.71
C GLY A 127 16.83 4.30 12.40
N ASP A 128 16.17 3.83 11.32
CA ASP A 128 16.10 4.60 10.07
C ASP A 128 15.21 5.84 10.26
N MET A 129 15.74 7.00 9.87
CA MET A 129 15.05 8.29 9.91
C MET A 129 14.36 8.64 8.59
N THR A 130 14.52 7.81 7.55
CA THR A 130 13.87 8.04 6.27
C THR A 130 12.34 7.95 6.42
N PRO A 131 11.56 8.90 5.86
CA PRO A 131 10.12 8.85 5.96
C PRO A 131 9.54 7.52 5.44
N PRO A 132 8.69 6.85 6.24
CA PRO A 132 8.10 5.59 5.86
C PRO A 132 7.10 5.80 4.73
N ALA A 133 6.96 4.80 3.87
CA ALA A 133 5.99 4.82 2.80
C ALA A 133 5.52 3.42 2.45
N VAL A 134 4.33 3.36 1.86
CA VAL A 134 3.74 2.14 1.31
C VAL A 134 3.35 2.40 -0.14
N TRP A 135 3.67 1.42 -0.99
CA TRP A 135 3.21 1.38 -2.37
C TRP A 135 2.31 0.15 -2.55
N PHE A 136 1.13 0.38 -3.11
CA PHE A 136 0.17 -0.67 -3.44
C PHE A 136 0.14 -0.88 -4.96
N ALA A 137 0.18 -2.13 -5.39
CA ALA A 137 0.02 -2.51 -6.79
C ALA A 137 -1.15 -3.50 -6.94
N TYR A 138 -2.13 -3.16 -7.77
CA TYR A 138 -3.25 -4.06 -8.08
C TYR A 138 -2.91 -4.99 -9.24
N THR A 139 -3.31 -6.25 -9.12
CA THR A 139 -3.28 -7.22 -10.21
C THR A 139 -4.53 -8.11 -10.19
N ALA A 140 -4.87 -8.67 -11.35
CA ALA A 140 -6.11 -9.44 -11.51
C ALA A 140 -6.03 -10.89 -10.99
N ASP A 141 -4.82 -11.39 -10.70
CA ASP A 141 -4.56 -12.74 -10.19
C ASP A 141 -3.31 -12.72 -9.27
N ARG A 142 -2.90 -13.88 -8.76
CA ARG A 142 -1.74 -14.04 -7.85
C ARG A 142 -0.59 -14.76 -8.54
N LYS A 143 -0.27 -14.39 -9.77
CA LYS A 143 0.89 -14.95 -10.48
C LYS A 143 2.19 -14.32 -10.00
N ASP A 144 3.24 -15.12 -10.06
CA ASP A 144 4.63 -14.80 -9.73
C ASP A 144 5.24 -13.73 -10.63
N VAL A 145 4.81 -13.65 -11.90
CA VAL A 145 5.24 -12.62 -12.85
C VAL A 145 5.02 -11.20 -12.31
N HIS A 146 4.00 -10.97 -11.48
CA HIS A 146 3.69 -9.65 -10.96
C HIS A 146 4.75 -9.13 -9.98
N PRO A 147 5.05 -9.81 -8.86
CA PRO A 147 6.13 -9.37 -7.99
C PRO A 147 7.49 -9.35 -8.69
N GLN A 148 7.75 -10.23 -9.65
CA GLN A 148 8.97 -10.19 -10.47
C GLN A 148 9.09 -8.87 -11.25
N GLN A 149 8.02 -8.43 -11.91
CA GLN A 149 7.99 -7.13 -12.62
C GLN A 149 8.05 -5.94 -11.65
N HIS A 150 7.33 -6.01 -10.53
CA HIS A 150 7.32 -4.93 -9.54
C HIS A 150 8.70 -4.67 -8.95
N LEU A 151 9.45 -5.74 -8.68
CA LEU A 151 10.77 -5.74 -8.02
C LEU A 151 11.94 -5.88 -9.01
N GLU A 152 11.70 -5.73 -10.31
CA GLU A 152 12.71 -5.90 -11.37
C GLU A 152 13.98 -5.07 -11.12
N SER A 153 13.83 -3.84 -10.61
CA SER A 153 14.94 -2.92 -10.33
C SER A 153 15.40 -2.88 -8.86
N PHE A 154 14.77 -3.63 -7.96
CA PHE A 154 15.03 -3.56 -6.51
C PHE A 154 16.28 -4.35 -6.09
N ASN A 155 17.22 -3.73 -5.38
CA ASN A 155 18.41 -4.43 -4.87
C ASN A 155 18.48 -4.26 -3.36
N GLY A 156 18.51 -5.37 -2.62
CA GLY A 156 18.50 -5.36 -1.16
C GLY A 156 17.78 -6.55 -0.54
N THR A 157 17.27 -6.37 0.67
CA THR A 157 16.59 -7.43 1.42
C THR A 157 15.07 -7.36 1.20
N LEU A 158 14.45 -8.46 0.80
CA LEU A 158 13.00 -8.59 0.75
C LEU A 158 12.50 -9.39 1.95
N GLN A 159 11.82 -8.70 2.85
CA GLN A 159 11.17 -9.29 4.01
C GLN A 159 9.72 -9.69 3.66
N ALA A 160 9.52 -10.95 3.28
CA ALA A 160 8.25 -11.46 2.76
C ALA A 160 7.77 -12.71 3.51
N ASP A 161 6.56 -13.16 3.16
CA ASP A 161 6.10 -14.49 3.56
C ASP A 161 6.74 -15.56 2.65
N ALA A 162 6.51 -16.85 2.95
CA ALA A 162 7.05 -17.97 2.17
C ALA A 162 6.24 -18.23 0.87
N TYR A 163 5.72 -17.18 0.23
CA TYR A 163 5.03 -17.31 -1.04
C TYR A 163 6.01 -17.70 -2.14
N GLY A 164 5.82 -18.89 -2.72
CA GLY A 164 6.72 -19.44 -3.74
C GLY A 164 6.91 -18.57 -4.99
N GLY A 165 5.99 -17.65 -5.30
CA GLY A 165 6.15 -16.73 -6.43
C GLY A 165 7.27 -15.70 -6.27
N TYR A 166 7.90 -15.60 -5.10
CA TYR A 166 9.11 -14.81 -4.91
C TYR A 166 10.40 -15.55 -5.27
N GLN A 167 10.39 -16.88 -5.45
CA GLN A 167 11.59 -17.70 -5.60
C GLN A 167 12.53 -17.19 -6.72
N ALA A 168 11.99 -16.94 -7.92
CA ALA A 168 12.76 -16.45 -9.06
C ALA A 168 13.45 -15.09 -8.80
N ILE A 169 12.94 -14.29 -7.87
CA ILE A 169 13.54 -12.99 -7.51
C ILE A 169 14.85 -13.22 -6.75
N TYR A 170 14.91 -14.24 -5.90
CA TYR A 170 16.06 -14.57 -5.07
C TYR A 170 17.17 -15.26 -5.84
N GLU A 171 16.85 -16.02 -6.89
CA GLU A 171 17.81 -16.80 -7.69
C GLU A 171 18.93 -15.94 -8.31
N THR A 172 18.65 -14.67 -8.59
CA THR A 172 19.64 -13.74 -9.15
C THR A 172 20.71 -13.27 -8.14
N GLY A 173 20.50 -13.50 -6.84
CA GLY A 173 21.36 -13.01 -5.76
C GLY A 173 21.29 -11.50 -5.51
N ARG A 174 20.61 -10.73 -6.37
CA ARG A 174 20.35 -9.29 -6.20
C ARG A 174 19.43 -9.00 -5.02
N VAL A 175 18.53 -9.93 -4.71
CA VAL A 175 17.58 -9.78 -3.62
C VAL A 175 17.84 -10.86 -2.57
N ALA A 176 18.17 -10.45 -1.36
CA ALA A 176 18.32 -11.35 -0.23
C ALA A 176 16.96 -11.63 0.41
N GLU A 177 16.64 -12.89 0.61
CA GLU A 177 15.41 -13.31 1.29
C GLU A 177 15.51 -13.09 2.81
N ALA A 178 14.46 -12.52 3.39
CA ALA A 178 14.25 -12.52 4.84
C ALA A 178 12.82 -12.98 5.18
N ALA A 179 12.69 -14.16 5.78
CA ALA A 179 11.38 -14.69 6.15
C ALA A 179 10.71 -13.86 7.27
N ARG A 180 9.39 -13.62 7.14
CA ARG A 180 8.59 -12.91 8.15
C ARG A 180 8.17 -13.82 9.30
N TRP A 181 8.69 -13.54 10.50
CA TRP A 181 8.26 -14.18 11.76
C TRP A 181 6.76 -14.06 12.05
N ALA A 182 6.12 -12.97 11.64
CA ALA A 182 4.69 -12.80 11.83
C ALA A 182 3.87 -13.88 11.08
N HIS A 183 4.28 -14.24 9.87
CA HIS A 183 3.63 -15.29 9.08
C HIS A 183 3.94 -16.68 9.61
N ALA A 184 5.19 -16.95 10.00
CA ALA A 184 5.57 -18.21 10.65
C ALA A 184 4.78 -18.42 11.95
N ARG A 185 4.70 -17.40 12.81
CA ARG A 185 3.95 -17.43 14.08
C ARG A 185 2.46 -17.67 13.87
N ARG A 186 1.86 -17.10 12.81
CA ARG A 186 0.42 -17.20 12.55
C ARG A 186 -0.05 -18.64 12.45
N GLN A 187 0.70 -19.50 11.75
CA GLN A 187 0.33 -20.91 11.60
C GLN A 187 0.34 -21.66 12.94
N PHE A 188 1.37 -21.46 13.77
CA PHE A 188 1.39 -22.03 15.12
C PHE A 188 0.24 -21.52 15.99
N TYR A 189 -0.09 -20.23 15.86
CA TYR A 189 -1.19 -19.62 16.59
C TYR A 189 -2.54 -20.21 16.17
N GLU A 190 -2.80 -20.37 14.88
CA GLU A 190 -4.05 -20.98 14.38
C GLU A 190 -4.21 -22.42 14.90
N LEU A 191 -3.12 -23.22 14.87
CA LEU A 191 -3.11 -24.56 15.44
C LEU A 191 -3.37 -24.55 16.96
N HIS A 192 -2.73 -23.64 17.69
CA HIS A 192 -2.92 -23.50 19.13
C HIS A 192 -4.35 -23.06 19.48
N ALA A 193 -4.91 -22.08 18.78
CA ALA A 193 -6.26 -21.59 18.98
C ALA A 193 -7.32 -22.67 18.70
N ALA A 194 -7.09 -23.53 17.70
CA ALA A 194 -7.97 -24.66 17.41
C ALA A 194 -7.84 -25.80 18.43
N ARG A 195 -6.61 -26.17 18.81
CA ARG A 195 -6.33 -27.22 19.79
C ARG A 195 -4.94 -27.01 20.44
N PRO A 196 -4.88 -26.46 21.66
CA PRO A 196 -3.63 -26.30 22.39
C PRO A 196 -2.95 -27.65 22.65
N ASN A 197 -1.63 -27.70 22.48
CA ASN A 197 -0.79 -28.81 22.89
C ASN A 197 0.63 -28.31 23.26
N ALA A 198 1.46 -29.19 23.79
CA ALA A 198 2.81 -28.82 24.23
C ALA A 198 3.63 -28.19 23.10
N LEU A 199 3.61 -28.78 21.90
CA LEU A 199 4.43 -28.33 20.76
C LEU A 199 4.02 -26.94 20.24
N ASN A 200 2.74 -26.67 20.02
CA ASN A 200 2.31 -25.37 19.51
C ASN A 200 2.42 -24.26 20.58
N THR A 201 2.29 -24.61 21.86
CA THR A 201 2.52 -23.68 22.97
C THR A 201 4.00 -23.30 23.03
N GLU A 202 4.88 -24.30 23.04
CA GLU A 202 6.32 -24.10 23.07
C GLU A 202 6.81 -23.29 21.85
N ALA A 203 6.32 -23.58 20.65
CA ALA A 203 6.66 -22.83 19.44
C ALA A 203 6.30 -21.33 19.58
N LEU A 204 5.11 -21.02 20.12
CA LEU A 204 4.68 -19.64 20.35
C LEU A 204 5.51 -18.95 21.44
N GLU A 205 5.89 -19.66 22.50
CA GLU A 205 6.76 -19.14 23.57
C GLU A 205 8.16 -18.82 23.06
N ARG A 206 8.76 -19.74 22.29
CA ARG A 206 10.09 -19.55 21.66
C ARG A 206 10.10 -18.38 20.69
N ILE A 207 9.09 -18.26 19.82
CA ILE A 207 8.94 -17.08 18.94
C ILE A 207 8.70 -15.81 19.78
N GLY A 208 7.91 -15.90 20.85
CA GLY A 208 7.69 -14.79 21.78
C GLY A 208 8.97 -14.29 22.43
N ALA A 209 9.91 -15.17 22.75
CA ALA A 209 11.22 -14.80 23.28
C ALA A 209 12.04 -13.96 22.27
N LEU A 210 11.96 -14.29 20.97
CA LEU A 210 12.59 -13.47 19.91
C LEU A 210 11.98 -12.07 19.84
N TYR A 211 10.65 -11.95 20.00
CA TYR A 211 9.99 -10.64 20.01
C TYR A 211 10.37 -9.78 21.21
N LYS A 212 10.55 -10.38 22.39
CA LYS A 212 11.07 -9.67 23.57
C LYS A 212 12.47 -9.09 23.33
N ILE A 213 13.33 -9.86 22.65
CA ILE A 213 14.66 -9.38 22.24
C ILE A 213 14.53 -8.19 21.28
N GLU A 214 13.70 -8.28 20.24
CA GLU A 214 13.49 -7.18 19.29
C GLU A 214 12.91 -5.92 19.92
N GLU A 215 12.10 -6.06 20.97
CA GLU A 215 11.57 -4.94 21.74
C GLU A 215 12.69 -4.18 22.47
N ALA A 216 13.64 -4.89 23.10
CA ALA A 216 14.76 -4.28 23.82
C ALA A 216 15.70 -3.47 22.92
N ILE A 217 15.79 -3.81 21.63
CA ILE A 217 16.68 -3.17 20.65
C ILE A 217 15.93 -2.31 19.62
N ARG A 218 14.65 -2.01 19.85
CA ARG A 218 13.86 -1.17 18.94
C ARG A 218 14.43 0.24 18.88
N GLY A 219 14.57 0.77 17.66
CA GLY A 219 15.09 2.11 17.38
C GLY A 219 16.61 2.25 17.52
N LYS A 220 17.32 1.18 17.91
CA LYS A 220 18.79 1.14 17.95
C LYS A 220 19.37 1.06 16.53
N PRO A 221 20.62 1.53 16.32
CA PRO A 221 21.26 1.45 15.01
C PRO A 221 21.53 -0.02 14.59
N PRO A 222 21.74 -0.28 13.28
CA PRO A 222 21.86 -1.64 12.76
C PRO A 222 22.97 -2.50 13.38
N ASP A 223 24.12 -1.90 13.72
CA ASP A 223 25.28 -2.55 14.31
C ASP A 223 25.01 -3.02 15.75
N GLU A 224 24.42 -2.17 16.59
CA GLU A 224 23.98 -2.54 17.94
C GLU A 224 22.94 -3.67 17.90
N ARG A 225 21.98 -3.57 16.98
CA ARG A 225 20.94 -4.61 16.79
C ARG A 225 21.57 -5.93 16.36
N GLN A 226 22.50 -5.90 15.41
CA GLN A 226 23.19 -7.09 14.95
C GLN A 226 23.97 -7.77 16.08
N ALA A 227 24.79 -7.01 16.82
CA ALA A 227 25.55 -7.53 17.94
C ALA A 227 24.64 -8.15 19.01
N TYR A 228 23.55 -7.47 19.37
CA TYR A 228 22.60 -7.99 20.35
C TYR A 228 21.92 -9.27 19.88
N ARG A 229 21.51 -9.35 18.61
CA ARG A 229 20.90 -10.56 18.01
C ARG A 229 21.87 -11.74 17.98
N GLN A 230 23.15 -11.51 17.68
CA GLN A 230 24.16 -12.58 17.70
C GLN A 230 24.32 -13.17 19.11
N THR A 231 24.27 -12.34 20.15
CA THR A 231 24.38 -12.81 21.54
C THR A 231 23.10 -13.45 22.06
N HIS A 232 21.92 -12.90 21.73
CA HIS A 232 20.66 -13.27 22.40
C HIS A 232 19.68 -14.04 21.51
N SER A 233 19.55 -13.68 20.23
CA SER A 233 18.59 -14.34 19.32
C SER A 233 19.17 -15.62 18.71
N ARG A 234 20.45 -15.60 18.31
CA ARG A 234 21.08 -16.73 17.62
C ARG A 234 21.02 -18.04 18.42
N PRO A 235 21.34 -18.08 19.74
CA PRO A 235 21.21 -19.33 20.50
C PRO A 235 19.79 -19.88 20.53
N LEU A 236 18.78 -19.01 20.58
CA LEU A 236 17.36 -19.43 20.56
C LEU A 236 16.95 -19.98 19.19
N LEU A 237 17.49 -19.42 18.10
CA LEU A 237 17.26 -19.91 16.75
C LEU A 237 17.96 -21.25 16.52
N ASP A 238 19.19 -21.40 16.99
CA ASP A 238 19.94 -22.66 16.91
C ASP A 238 19.17 -23.78 17.64
N GLN A 239 18.60 -23.48 18.81
CA GLN A 239 17.73 -24.41 19.57
C GLN A 239 16.38 -24.68 18.92
N LEU A 240 15.88 -23.81 18.05
CA LEU A 240 14.63 -24.01 17.31
C LEU A 240 14.87 -24.87 16.05
N HIS A 241 16.08 -24.81 15.50
CA HIS A 241 16.47 -25.58 14.32
C HIS A 241 16.91 -27.01 14.65
N ALA A 242 17.57 -27.20 15.81
CA ALA A 242 18.02 -28.51 16.30
C ALA A 242 16.85 -29.44 16.65
#